data_AF-A0A963L5L1-F1
#
_entry.id   AF-A0A963L5L1-F1
#
_cell.length_a   1.000
_cell.length_b   1.000
_cell.length_c   1.000
_cell.angle_alpha   90.00
_cell.angle_beta   90.00
_cell.angle_gamma   90.00
#
_symmetry.space_group_name_H-M   'P 1'
#
loop_
_entity.id
_entity.type
_entity.pdbx_description
1 polymer ?
#
loop_
_entity_poly.entity_id
_entity_poly.type
_entity_poly.pdbx_seq_one_letter_code
_entity_poly.pdbx_strand_id
1 'polypeptide(L)' 'MSATEAFDHRRAVVYQIYPRSFCDANGDGIGDLRGITSKLDHLQTLGVNVVWLSPVYASPQDDNGY' A
#
# COMPACT_ATOMS: atom_id res chain seq x y z
N MET A 1 -28.69 2.86 -16.26
CA MET A 1 -27.70 2.22 -15.36
C MET A 1 -26.59 1.66 -16.24
N SER A 2 -25.38 2.23 -16.17
CA SER A 2 -24.23 1.70 -16.91
C SER A 2 -23.75 0.41 -16.26
N ALA A 3 -23.43 -0.61 -17.06
CA ALA A 3 -22.71 -1.78 -16.58
C ALA A 3 -21.36 -1.33 -16.00
N THR A 4 -20.98 -1.88 -14.86
CA THR A 4 -19.64 -1.70 -14.29
C THR A 4 -18.67 -2.42 -15.20
N GLU A 5 -17.73 -1.70 -15.84
CA GLU A 5 -16.65 -2.36 -16.57
C GLU A 5 -15.80 -3.18 -15.60
N ALA A 6 -15.41 -4.40 -16.02
CA ALA A 6 -14.53 -5.25 -15.24
C ALA A 6 -13.14 -4.60 -15.11
N PHE A 7 -12.48 -4.79 -13.97
CA PHE A 7 -11.13 -4.28 -13.73
C PHE A 7 -10.11 -4.89 -14.72
N ASP A 8 -9.51 -4.06 -15.57
CA ASP A 8 -8.45 -4.47 -16.51
C ASP A 8 -7.07 -4.35 -15.87
N HIS A 9 -6.59 -5.44 -15.27
CA HIS A 9 -5.29 -5.50 -14.61
C HIS A 9 -4.10 -5.16 -15.53
N ARG A 10 -4.23 -5.29 -16.86
CA ARG A 10 -3.15 -4.96 -17.82
C ARG A 10 -2.90 -3.46 -17.94
N ARG A 11 -3.86 -2.63 -17.52
CA ARG A 11 -3.76 -1.16 -17.55
C ARG A 11 -3.62 -0.56 -16.16
N ALA A 12 -3.57 -1.40 -15.11
CA ALA A 12 -3.51 -0.94 -13.74
C ALA A 12 -2.17 -0.25 -13.44
N VAL A 13 -2.25 0.93 -12.84
CA VAL A 13 -1.12 1.59 -12.20
C VAL A 13 -0.92 0.96 -10.83
N VAL A 14 0.16 0.19 -10.70
CA VAL A 14 0.54 -0.49 -9.46
C VAL A 14 1.53 0.37 -8.69
N TYR A 15 1.26 0.62 -7.41
CA TYR A 15 2.17 1.30 -6.50
C TYR A 15 2.66 0.33 -5.43
N GLN A 16 3.95 0.02 -5.44
CA GLN A 16 4.55 -0.83 -4.43
C GLN A 16 4.91 0.00 -3.19
N ILE A 17 4.49 -0.46 -2.02
CA ILE A 17 4.82 0.15 -0.73
C ILE A 17 5.74 -0.78 0.04
N TYR A 18 6.78 -0.19 0.62
CA TYR A 18 7.59 -0.80 1.67
C TYR A 18 7.07 -0.32 3.04
N PRO A 19 6.30 -1.14 3.79
CA PRO A 19 5.46 -0.64 4.89
C PRO A 19 6.22 0.11 5.97
N ARG A 20 7.37 -0.45 6.42
CA ARG A 20 8.19 0.09 7.50
C ARG A 20 8.75 1.49 7.25
N SER A 21 8.79 1.94 5.99
CA SER A 21 9.37 3.25 5.64
C SER A 21 8.36 4.21 4.99
N PHE A 22 7.09 3.82 4.90
CA PHE A 22 6.11 4.62 4.16
C PHE A 22 5.48 5.73 5.00
N CYS A 23 4.82 5.38 6.10
CA CYS A 23 4.16 6.35 6.98
C CYS A 23 3.95 5.73 8.35
N ASP A 24 4.50 6.37 9.38
CA ASP A 24 4.27 6.05 10.79
C ASP A 24 3.06 6.84 11.29
N ALA A 25 2.09 6.17 11.91
CA ALA A 25 0.88 6.79 12.47
C ALA A 25 0.84 6.79 14.00
N ASN A 26 1.77 6.12 14.68
CA ASN A 26 1.77 6.00 16.14
C ASN A 26 2.98 6.68 16.81
N GLY A 27 3.96 7.13 16.04
CA GLY A 27 5.15 7.86 16.50
C GLY A 27 6.29 6.96 17.00
N ASP A 28 6.29 5.66 16.68
CA ASP A 28 7.35 4.73 17.07
C ASP A 28 8.56 4.70 16.11
N GLY A 29 8.49 5.44 15.00
CA GLY A 29 9.53 5.56 13.98
C GLY A 29 9.47 4.48 12.90
N ILE A 30 8.48 3.57 12.93
CA ILE A 30 8.28 2.50 11.95
C ILE A 30 6.95 2.71 11.25
N GLY A 31 6.97 2.65 9.92
CA GLY A 31 5.74 2.75 9.14
C GLY A 31 4.78 1.58 9.38
N ASP A 32 3.48 1.89 9.42
CA ASP A 32 2.44 0.94 9.82
C ASP A 32 1.22 0.98 8.88
N LEU A 33 0.32 0.00 9.04
CA LEU A 33 -0.87 -0.12 8.19
C LEU A 33 -1.82 1.07 8.34
N ARG A 34 -1.91 1.69 9.53
CA ARG A 34 -2.76 2.88 9.73
C ARG A 34 -2.16 4.07 8.97
N GLY A 35 -0.84 4.22 9.00
CA GLY A 35 -0.11 5.18 8.18
C GLY A 35 -0.38 4.98 6.68
N ILE A 36 -0.34 3.75 6.18
CA ILE A 36 -0.73 3.44 4.79
C ILE A 36 -2.16 3.85 4.50
N THR A 37 -3.12 3.47 5.36
CA THR A 37 -4.54 3.83 5.14
C THR A 37 -4.76 5.33 5.10
N SER A 38 -4.01 6.11 5.90
CA SER A 38 -4.10 7.58 5.92
C SER A 38 -3.68 8.25 4.61
N LYS A 39 -3.00 7.53 3.71
CA LYS A 39 -2.51 8.04 2.42
C LYS A 39 -3.27 7.50 1.22
N LEU A 40 -4.33 6.70 1.41
CA LEU A 40 -5.07 6.12 0.28
C LEU A 40 -5.68 7.19 -0.63
N ASP A 41 -6.22 8.28 -0.08
CA ASP A 41 -6.74 9.41 -0.87
C ASP A 41 -5.66 10.07 -1.74
N HIS A 42 -4.44 10.16 -1.22
CA HIS A 42 -3.29 10.67 -1.97
C HIS A 42 -2.93 9.71 -3.12
N LEU A 43 -2.85 8.40 -2.85
CA LEU A 43 -2.57 7.39 -3.87
C LEU A 43 -3.66 7.35 -4.96
N GLN A 44 -4.93 7.49 -4.56
CA GLN A 44 -6.05 7.59 -5.48
C GLN A 44 -5.94 8.85 -6.36
N THR A 45 -5.60 10.00 -5.77
CA THR A 45 -5.38 11.26 -6.52
C THR A 45 -4.24 11.12 -7.53
N LEU A 46 -3.21 10.33 -7.21
CA LEU A 46 -2.10 10.02 -8.11
C LEU A 46 -2.50 9.08 -9.27
N GLY A 47 -3.69 8.49 -9.22
CA GLY A 47 -4.20 7.55 -10.23
C GLY A 47 -3.82 6.09 -9.99
N VAL A 48 -3.36 5.74 -8.78
CA VAL A 48 -3.02 4.36 -8.42
C VAL A 48 -4.29 3.51 -8.39
N ASN A 49 -4.23 2.32 -9.00
CA ASN A 49 -5.35 1.36 -9.00
C ASN A 49 -5.10 0.18 -8.06
N VAL A 50 -3.84 -0.20 -7.87
CA VAL A 50 -3.45 -1.36 -7.05
C VAL A 50 -2.30 -0.96 -6.14
N VAL A 51 -2.43 -1.31 -4.86
CA VAL A 51 -1.33 -1.22 -3.90
C VAL A 51 -0.73 -2.61 -3.72
N TRP A 52 0.57 -2.74 -3.96
CA TRP A 52 1.34 -3.94 -3.66
C TRP A 52 2.19 -3.70 -2.43
N LEU A 53 1.96 -4.45 -1.36
CA LEU A 53 2.78 -4.36 -0.14
C LEU A 53 3.95 -5.34 -0.22
N SER A 54 5.14 -4.87 0.16
CA SER A 54 6.20 -5.76 0.67
C SER A 54 5.68 -6.51 1.93
N PRO A 55 6.35 -7.57 2.41
CA PRO A 55 5.82 -8.44 3.48
C PRO A 55 5.31 -7.69 4.71
N VAL A 56 4.13 -8.09 5.19
CA VAL A 56 3.43 -7.52 6.36
C VAL A 56 3.14 -8.55 7.46
N TYR A 57 3.63 -9.78 7.31
CA TYR A 57 3.45 -10.85 8.29
C TYR A 57 4.42 -10.68 9.47
N ALA A 58 4.09 -11.31 10.61
CA ALA A 58 5.01 -11.39 11.72
C ALA A 58 6.30 -12.12 11.28
N SER A 59 7.45 -11.48 11.49
CA SER A 59 8.77 -11.97 11.11
C SER A 59 9.82 -11.44 12.09
N PRO A 60 10.91 -12.18 12.35
CA PRO A 60 12.07 -11.69 13.09
C PRO A 60 12.72 -10.43 12.50
N GLN A 61 12.41 -10.11 11.23
CA GLN A 61 12.93 -8.97 10.48
C GLN A 61 14.42 -9.06 10.12
N ASP A 62 15.01 -10.26 10.11
CA ASP A 62 16.40 -10.47 9.69
C ASP A 62 16.64 -10.01 8.24
N ASP A 63 15.63 -10.15 7.38
CA ASP A 63 15.55 -9.56 6.03
C ASP A 63 14.25 -8.75 5.83
N ASN A 64 13.92 -7.90 6.81
CA ASN A 64 12.80 -6.95 6.75
C ASN A 64 11.44 -7.54 6.35
N GLY A 65 11.19 -8.79 6.75
CA GLY A 65 9.91 -9.46 6.55
C GLY A 65 9.92 -10.57 5.51
N TYR A 66 10.99 -10.72 4.71
CA TYR A 66 11.22 -11.90 3.87
C TYR A 66 11.79 -13.08 4.67
#